data_AF-B4FG49-F1
#
_entry.id   AF-B4FG49-F1
#
_cell.length_a   1.000
_cell.length_b   1.000
_cell.length_c   1.000
_cell.angle_alpha   90.00
_cell.angle_beta   90.00
_cell.angle_gamma   90.00
#
_symmetry.space_group_name_H-M   'P 1'
#
loop_
_entity.id
_entity.type
_entity.pdbx_description
1 polymer ?
#
loop_
_entity_poly.entity_id
_entity_poly.type
_entity_poly.pdbx_seq_one_letter_code
_entity_poly.pdbx_strand_id
1 'polypeptide(L)'
;MAIHYLLRRGVSGGSLLHPIRGLFLASKELGRRPLGSAAAGDAAAELRGAREDVRQLLKATSCHPILVRLGWHDAGTYDKNITEWPKCGGANGSLRFEVELKHGANAGLVNALKLIQPIKDKFSGVTYADLFQLASATAIEEAGGPKIPMIYGRVDVIAPEQCPPEGRLPAAGPPSPAEHLREVFYRMGLNDKV
;
A
#
# COMPACT_ATOMS: atom_id res chain seq x y z
N MET A 1 -17.99 -18.09 44.28
CA MET A 1 -17.94 -17.65 45.69
C MET A 1 -17.13 -16.37 45.79
N ALA A 2 -17.69 -15.35 46.46
CA ALA A 2 -17.13 -14.14 47.11
C ALA A 2 -15.68 -13.72 46.74
N ILE A 3 -15.43 -12.57 46.09
CA ILE A 3 -15.37 -11.18 46.61
C ILE A 3 -14.61 -11.01 47.96
N HIS A 4 -13.63 -10.08 47.94
CA HIS A 4 -13.38 -9.01 48.95
C HIS A 4 -12.04 -8.99 49.74
N TYR A 5 -11.57 -7.73 49.93
CA TYR A 5 -10.63 -7.13 50.92
C TYR A 5 -9.14 -6.96 50.55
N LEU A 6 -8.58 -5.76 50.33
CA LEU A 6 -8.38 -4.50 51.13
C LEU A 6 -7.22 -4.51 52.16
N LEU A 7 -6.21 -3.68 51.85
CA LEU A 7 -5.46 -2.67 52.64
C LEU A 7 -4.85 -3.01 54.03
N ARG A 8 -3.54 -2.71 54.18
CA ARG A 8 -2.89 -2.07 55.35
C ARG A 8 -1.63 -1.30 54.89
N ARG A 9 -1.56 0.03 55.04
CA ARG A 9 -1.20 0.89 56.20
C ARG A 9 0.28 1.33 56.16
N GLY A 10 0.50 2.64 56.23
CA GLY A 10 1.78 3.27 56.56
C GLY A 10 1.57 4.77 56.83
N VAL A 11 1.84 5.18 58.07
CA VAL A 11 1.56 6.50 58.69
C VAL A 11 2.85 7.31 58.80
N SER A 12 2.76 8.65 58.76
CA SER A 12 3.61 9.68 59.42
C SER A 12 3.72 10.90 58.49
N GLY A 13 3.61 12.18 58.87
CA GLY A 13 3.53 12.90 60.14
C GLY A 13 3.35 14.41 59.82
N GLY A 14 2.98 15.22 60.82
CA GLY A 14 2.81 16.69 60.69
C GLY A 14 4.13 17.42 60.34
N SER A 15 4.19 18.72 60.04
CA SER A 15 3.43 19.88 60.53
C SER A 15 3.82 21.16 59.75
N LEU A 16 2.91 22.15 59.75
CA LEU A 16 3.07 23.63 59.66
C LEU A 16 4.00 24.27 58.60
N LEU A 17 3.46 25.20 57.80
CA LEU A 17 3.91 26.61 57.63
C LEU A 17 3.04 27.38 56.60
N HIS A 18 3.10 28.71 56.69
CA HIS A 18 2.17 29.77 56.22
C HIS A 18 2.03 29.98 54.69
N PRO A 19 0.99 30.72 54.23
CA PRO A 19 0.68 30.91 52.81
C PRO A 19 1.53 32.02 52.15
N ILE A 20 2.06 31.76 50.96
CA ILE A 20 2.66 32.77 50.08
C ILE A 20 1.85 32.85 48.78
N ARG A 21 1.32 34.06 48.51
CA ARG A 21 0.76 34.50 47.24
C ARG A 21 1.84 34.44 46.14
N GLY A 22 1.53 33.88 44.98
CA GLY A 22 2.42 34.01 43.82
C GLY A 22 1.97 33.32 42.55
N LEU A 23 1.48 34.14 41.61
CA LEU A 23 1.80 34.12 40.19
C LEU A 23 1.18 33.05 39.26
N PHE A 24 0.24 33.58 38.48
CA PHE A 24 -0.26 33.19 37.17
C PHE A 24 0.77 32.57 36.21
N LEU A 25 0.53 31.35 35.73
CA LEU A 25 0.93 30.90 34.38
C LEU A 25 -0.11 29.89 33.86
N ALA A 26 -0.88 30.33 32.86
CA ALA A 26 -1.79 29.50 32.09
C ALA A 26 -0.98 28.51 31.24
N SER A 27 -1.05 27.22 31.56
CA SER A 27 -0.57 26.17 30.66
C SER A 27 -1.65 25.93 29.61
N LYS A 28 -1.37 26.32 28.35
CA LYS A 28 -2.21 25.92 27.21
C LYS A 28 -2.16 24.40 27.12
N GLU A 29 -3.31 23.76 27.29
CA GLU A 29 -3.52 22.37 26.93
C GLU A 29 -3.08 22.13 25.48
N LEU A 30 -2.03 21.34 25.30
CA LEU A 30 -1.71 20.74 24.01
C LEU A 30 -2.75 19.63 23.77
N GLY A 31 -3.91 20.02 23.25
CA GLY A 31 -4.98 19.11 22.90
C GLY A 31 -4.44 17.99 22.00
N ARG A 32 -4.41 16.76 22.54
CA ARG A 32 -4.31 15.54 21.74
C ARG A 32 -5.47 15.57 20.74
N ARG A 33 -5.18 15.79 19.46
CA ARG A 33 -6.16 15.54 18.40
C ARG A 33 -6.50 14.05 18.46
N PRO A 34 -7.79 13.68 18.49
CA PRO A 34 -8.16 12.29 18.34
C PRO A 34 -7.72 11.85 16.94
N LEU A 35 -7.17 10.63 16.83
CA LEU A 35 -6.99 9.92 15.57
C LEU A 35 -8.39 9.60 15.01
N GLY A 36 -9.05 10.62 14.49
CA GLY A 36 -10.32 10.53 13.78
C GLY A 36 -10.05 10.16 12.33
N SER A 37 -10.84 9.22 11.81
CA SER A 37 -10.87 8.77 10.42
C SER A 37 -10.51 9.89 9.44
N ALA A 38 -9.42 9.73 8.68
CA ALA A 38 -9.26 10.50 7.46
C ALA A 38 -10.52 10.26 6.62
N ALA A 39 -11.33 11.30 6.45
CA ALA A 39 -12.63 11.19 5.80
C ALA A 39 -12.40 10.70 4.37
N ALA A 40 -13.23 9.77 3.88
CA ALA A 40 -13.12 9.21 2.53
C ALA A 40 -13.01 10.27 1.40
N GLY A 41 -13.46 11.52 1.67
CA GLY A 41 -13.28 12.66 0.78
C GLY A 41 -11.83 13.08 0.54
N ASP A 42 -10.93 12.88 1.50
CA ASP A 42 -9.51 13.21 1.41
C ASP A 42 -8.77 12.19 0.53
N ALA A 43 -8.98 10.88 0.76
CA ALA A 43 -8.37 9.81 -0.03
C ALA A 43 -8.77 9.88 -1.52
N ALA A 44 -10.04 10.19 -1.82
CA ALA A 44 -10.48 10.36 -3.19
C ALA A 44 -9.85 11.60 -3.87
N ALA A 45 -9.61 12.68 -3.11
CA ALA A 45 -8.92 13.87 -3.62
C ALA A 45 -7.44 13.58 -3.87
N GLU A 46 -6.78 12.89 -2.95
CA GLU A 46 -5.38 12.46 -3.13
C GLU A 46 -5.23 11.53 -4.33
N LEU A 47 -6.11 10.56 -4.55
CA LEU A 47 -6.08 9.70 -5.75
C LEU A 47 -6.20 10.51 -7.05
N ARG A 48 -7.05 11.54 -7.07
CA ARG A 48 -7.15 12.44 -8.23
C ARG A 48 -5.87 13.26 -8.43
N GLY A 49 -5.27 13.75 -7.34
CA GLY A 49 -3.98 14.45 -7.39
C GLY A 49 -2.85 13.55 -7.89
N ALA A 50 -2.73 12.33 -7.34
CA ALA A 50 -1.76 11.33 -7.76
C ALA A 50 -1.90 10.99 -9.23
N ARG A 51 -3.14 10.86 -9.73
CA ARG A 51 -3.40 10.63 -11.16
C ARG A 51 -2.83 11.73 -12.03
N GLU A 52 -3.03 12.99 -11.65
CA GLU A 52 -2.52 14.11 -12.42
C GLU A 52 -0.99 14.16 -12.41
N ASP A 53 -0.36 13.94 -11.26
CA ASP A 53 1.10 13.86 -11.17
C ASP A 53 1.67 12.70 -12.00
N VAL A 54 0.98 11.55 -12.06
CA VAL A 54 1.33 10.44 -12.97
C VAL A 54 1.26 10.90 -14.43
N ARG A 55 0.23 11.64 -14.85
CA ARG A 55 0.17 12.17 -16.23
C ARG A 55 1.36 13.08 -16.55
N GLN A 56 1.74 13.94 -15.61
CA GLN A 56 2.89 14.82 -15.79
C GLN A 56 4.19 14.02 -15.87
N LEU A 57 4.36 13.01 -15.02
CA LEU A 57 5.49 12.07 -15.07
C LEU A 57 5.58 11.38 -16.44
N LEU A 58 4.45 10.89 -16.96
CA LEU A 58 4.37 10.20 -18.24
C LEU A 58 4.77 11.12 -19.41
N LYS A 59 4.28 12.36 -19.43
CA LYS A 59 4.67 13.37 -20.42
C LYS A 59 6.16 13.70 -20.36
N ALA A 60 6.72 13.81 -19.16
CA ALA A 60 8.12 14.20 -18.96
C ALA A 60 9.12 13.07 -19.30
N THR A 61 8.75 11.81 -19.07
CA THR A 61 9.71 10.68 -19.08
C THR A 61 9.39 9.60 -20.11
N SER A 62 8.19 9.62 -20.70
CA SER A 62 7.71 8.57 -21.60
C SER A 62 7.75 7.15 -20.99
N CYS A 63 7.67 7.03 -19.66
CA CYS A 63 7.80 5.76 -18.95
C CYS A 63 6.53 4.86 -18.98
N HIS A 64 5.58 5.10 -19.89
CA HIS A 64 4.33 4.34 -20.01
C HIS A 64 4.53 2.81 -19.92
N PRO A 65 5.46 2.17 -20.67
CA PRO A 65 5.56 0.71 -20.67
C PRO A 65 5.97 0.14 -19.31
N ILE A 66 6.85 0.82 -18.56
CA ILE A 66 7.34 0.29 -17.28
C ILE A 66 6.30 0.43 -16.17
N LEU A 67 5.43 1.45 -16.22
CA LEU A 67 4.34 1.61 -15.26
C LEU A 67 3.22 0.60 -15.50
N VAL A 68 2.91 0.28 -16.77
CA VAL A 68 2.01 -0.83 -17.11
C VAL A 68 2.55 -2.15 -16.58
N ARG A 69 3.85 -2.42 -16.83
CA ARG A 69 4.52 -3.62 -16.32
C ARG A 69 4.51 -3.68 -14.79
N LEU A 70 4.76 -2.57 -14.10
CA LEU A 70 4.74 -2.51 -12.64
C LEU A 70 3.37 -2.95 -12.08
N GLY A 71 2.28 -2.37 -12.58
CA GLY A 71 0.93 -2.74 -12.14
C GLY A 71 0.61 -4.21 -12.44
N TRP A 72 1.00 -4.71 -13.62
CA TRP A 72 0.82 -6.12 -13.95
C TRP A 72 1.61 -7.05 -13.03
N HIS A 73 2.87 -6.75 -12.74
CA HIS A 73 3.74 -7.63 -11.96
C HIS A 73 3.33 -7.72 -10.48
N ASP A 74 2.77 -6.65 -9.91
CA ASP A 74 2.17 -6.69 -8.56
C ASP A 74 0.92 -7.58 -8.56
N ALA A 75 0.02 -7.37 -9.53
CA ALA A 75 -1.23 -8.12 -9.63
C ALA A 75 -1.07 -9.60 -10.04
N GLY A 76 -0.10 -9.91 -10.89
CA GLY A 76 0.08 -11.20 -11.54
C GLY A 76 0.56 -12.33 -10.62
N THR A 77 0.90 -12.01 -9.37
CA THR A 77 1.28 -13.00 -8.35
C THR A 77 0.07 -13.66 -7.67
N TYR A 78 -1.15 -13.25 -8.02
CA TYR A 78 -2.37 -13.77 -7.42
C TYR A 78 -2.56 -15.28 -7.66
N ASP A 79 -3.06 -15.96 -6.64
CA ASP A 79 -3.50 -17.36 -6.67
C ASP A 79 -4.90 -17.49 -6.07
N LYS A 80 -5.87 -17.85 -6.92
CA LYS A 80 -7.28 -18.00 -6.53
C LYS A 80 -7.52 -19.14 -5.54
N ASN A 81 -6.59 -20.08 -5.43
CA ASN A 81 -6.74 -21.25 -4.56
C ASN A 81 -6.30 -20.97 -3.11
N ILE A 82 -5.71 -19.79 -2.86
CA ILE A 82 -5.34 -19.32 -1.53
C ILE A 82 -6.32 -18.22 -1.13
N THR A 83 -7.04 -18.40 -0.03
CA THR A 83 -8.11 -17.47 0.39
C THR A 83 -7.60 -16.41 1.36
N GLU A 84 -6.50 -16.67 2.07
CA GLU A 84 -5.97 -15.77 3.08
C GLU A 84 -5.18 -14.61 2.45
N TRP A 85 -5.62 -13.38 2.72
CA TRP A 85 -4.82 -12.19 2.46
C TRP A 85 -3.72 -12.04 3.53
N PRO A 86 -2.47 -11.67 3.17
CA PRO A 86 -1.97 -11.38 1.81
C PRO A 86 -1.30 -12.59 1.10
N LYS A 87 -1.38 -13.80 1.66
CA LYS A 87 -0.70 -15.01 1.13
C LYS A 87 -1.09 -15.35 -0.31
N CYS A 88 -2.31 -15.00 -0.69
CA CYS A 88 -2.81 -15.17 -2.05
C CYS A 88 -2.06 -14.31 -3.09
N GLY A 89 -1.25 -13.33 -2.68
CA GLY A 89 -0.56 -12.41 -3.58
C GLY A 89 -1.51 -11.39 -4.21
N GLY A 90 -1.16 -10.91 -5.40
CA GLY A 90 -1.96 -9.94 -6.16
C GLY A 90 -1.69 -8.49 -5.78
N ALA A 91 -2.58 -7.59 -6.23
CA ALA A 91 -2.39 -6.14 -6.16
C ALA A 91 -2.50 -5.61 -4.71
N ASN A 92 -1.43 -5.77 -3.94
CA ASN A 92 -1.34 -5.45 -2.53
C ASN A 92 -0.07 -4.64 -2.19
N GLY A 93 0.64 -4.16 -3.20
CA GLY A 93 1.82 -3.30 -3.07
C GLY A 93 3.06 -3.99 -2.52
N SER A 94 3.08 -5.34 -2.45
CA SER A 94 4.23 -6.12 -1.99
C SER A 94 5.46 -5.94 -2.90
N LEU A 95 5.23 -5.70 -4.19
CA LEU A 95 6.28 -5.47 -5.19
C LEU A 95 7.20 -4.28 -4.88
N ARG A 96 6.88 -3.41 -3.91
CA ARG A 96 7.79 -2.34 -3.46
C ARG A 96 8.98 -2.86 -2.65
N PHE A 97 8.86 -4.05 -2.06
CA PHE A 97 9.88 -4.60 -1.18
C PHE A 97 11.02 -5.22 -1.99
N GLU A 98 12.24 -5.07 -1.46
CA GLU A 98 13.45 -5.52 -2.13
C GLU A 98 13.44 -7.04 -2.43
N VAL A 99 12.86 -7.84 -1.53
CA VAL A 99 12.76 -9.30 -1.70
C VAL A 99 12.01 -9.66 -2.99
N GLU A 100 10.90 -9.00 -3.28
CA GLU A 100 10.12 -9.27 -4.49
C GLU A 100 10.68 -8.56 -5.73
N LEU A 101 11.23 -7.36 -5.58
CA LEU A 101 11.95 -6.67 -6.67
C LEU A 101 13.14 -7.46 -7.21
N LYS A 102 13.76 -8.30 -6.37
CA LYS A 102 14.88 -9.16 -6.72
C LYS A 102 14.50 -10.43 -7.50
N HIS A 103 13.21 -10.77 -7.57
CA HIS A 103 12.76 -11.87 -8.42
C HIS A 103 13.17 -11.62 -9.88
N GLY A 104 13.60 -12.66 -10.58
CA GLY A 104 14.11 -12.58 -11.95
C GLY A 104 13.11 -11.94 -12.92
N ALA A 105 11.82 -12.28 -12.79
CA ALA A 105 10.75 -11.69 -13.58
C ALA A 105 10.56 -10.19 -13.34
N ASN A 106 11.01 -9.64 -12.20
CA ASN A 106 10.86 -8.24 -11.79
C ASN A 106 12.09 -7.38 -12.10
N ALA A 107 13.10 -7.92 -12.80
CA ALA A 107 14.30 -7.19 -13.18
C ALA A 107 13.97 -5.81 -13.79
N GLY A 108 14.59 -4.77 -13.24
CA GLY A 108 14.40 -3.37 -13.66
C GLY A 108 13.21 -2.63 -13.05
N LEU A 109 12.25 -3.29 -12.39
CA LEU A 109 11.06 -2.62 -11.81
C LEU A 109 11.38 -1.70 -10.63
N VAL A 110 12.57 -1.84 -10.03
CA VAL A 110 13.10 -0.85 -9.08
C VAL A 110 13.15 0.56 -9.68
N ASN A 111 13.36 0.69 -11.00
CA ASN A 111 13.35 1.99 -11.67
C ASN A 111 11.93 2.57 -11.77
N ALA A 112 10.92 1.72 -11.99
CA ALA A 112 9.52 2.14 -11.96
C ALA A 112 9.13 2.64 -10.56
N LEU A 113 9.52 1.92 -9.51
CA LEU A 113 9.28 2.34 -8.13
C LEU A 113 9.92 3.71 -7.83
N LYS A 114 11.18 3.91 -8.24
CA LYS A 114 11.87 5.20 -8.08
C LYS A 114 11.14 6.36 -8.78
N LEU A 115 10.57 6.13 -9.97
CA LEU A 115 9.85 7.16 -10.72
C LEU A 115 8.57 7.61 -10.00
N ILE A 116 7.85 6.68 -9.37
CA ILE A 116 6.58 6.98 -8.69
C ILE A 116 6.75 7.35 -7.20
N GLN A 117 7.93 7.13 -6.61
CA GLN A 117 8.19 7.42 -5.20
C GLN A 117 7.88 8.88 -4.82
N PRO A 118 8.27 9.92 -5.60
CA PRO A 118 7.91 11.29 -5.27
C PRO A 118 6.41 11.55 -5.24
N ILE A 119 5.64 10.83 -6.07
CA ILE A 119 4.17 10.91 -6.09
C ILE A 119 3.63 10.26 -4.80
N LYS A 120 4.13 9.08 -4.43
CA LYS A 120 3.75 8.39 -3.19
C LYS A 120 4.03 9.24 -1.95
N ASP A 121 5.16 9.93 -1.91
CA ASP A 121 5.58 10.77 -0.78
C ASP A 121 4.67 11.99 -0.61
N LYS A 122 4.16 12.53 -1.73
CA LYS A 122 3.20 13.64 -1.75
C LYS A 122 1.79 13.25 -1.32
N PHE A 123 1.36 12.01 -1.61
CA PHE A 123 0.01 11.52 -1.34
C PHE A 123 0.03 10.38 -0.33
N SER A 124 0.09 10.75 0.95
CA SER A 124 0.27 9.80 2.07
C SER A 124 -0.89 8.82 2.25
N GLY A 125 -2.12 9.24 1.94
CA GLY A 125 -3.33 8.43 2.01
C GLY A 125 -3.53 7.50 0.82
N VAL A 126 -2.76 7.65 -0.27
CA VAL A 126 -2.73 6.70 -1.39
C VAL A 126 -1.76 5.56 -1.07
N THR A 127 -2.28 4.33 -1.07
CA THR A 127 -1.47 3.11 -0.87
C THR A 127 -0.56 2.85 -2.08
N TYR A 128 0.55 2.13 -1.88
CA TYR A 128 1.37 1.66 -3.00
C TYR A 128 0.56 0.77 -3.94
N ALA A 129 -0.28 -0.11 -3.38
CA ALA A 129 -1.17 -0.99 -4.13
C ALA A 129 -2.08 -0.21 -5.09
N ASP A 130 -2.74 0.86 -4.62
CA ASP A 130 -3.54 1.69 -5.52
C ASP A 130 -2.70 2.54 -6.47
N LEU A 131 -1.56 3.07 -6.01
CA LEU A 131 -0.67 3.87 -6.87
C LEU A 131 -0.14 3.07 -8.06
N PHE A 132 0.26 1.81 -7.87
CA PHE A 132 0.76 0.97 -8.95
C PHE A 132 -0.31 0.73 -10.02
N GLN A 133 -1.55 0.43 -9.59
CA GLN A 133 -2.65 0.17 -10.50
C GLN A 133 -3.17 1.47 -11.15
N LEU A 134 -3.19 2.59 -10.41
CA LEU A 134 -3.49 3.93 -10.93
C LEU A 134 -2.48 4.34 -12.00
N ALA A 135 -1.19 4.12 -11.74
CA ALA A 135 -0.11 4.43 -12.66
C ALA A 135 -0.21 3.61 -13.95
N SER A 136 -0.44 2.30 -13.83
CA SER A 136 -0.65 1.40 -14.97
C SER A 136 -1.88 1.81 -15.82
N ALA A 137 -3.03 2.00 -15.20
CA ALA A 137 -4.25 2.37 -15.92
C ALA A 137 -4.14 3.75 -16.59
N THR A 138 -3.52 4.72 -15.91
CA THR A 138 -3.26 6.05 -16.48
C THR A 138 -2.27 5.97 -17.64
N ALA A 139 -1.22 5.14 -17.54
CA ALA A 139 -0.28 4.92 -18.63
C ALA A 139 -0.93 4.33 -19.88
N ILE A 140 -1.89 3.41 -19.73
CA ILE A 140 -2.68 2.88 -20.85
C ILE A 140 -3.53 4.00 -21.50
N GLU A 141 -4.24 4.78 -20.68
CA GLU A 141 -5.12 5.84 -21.19
C GLU A 141 -4.33 6.95 -21.91
N GLU A 142 -3.22 7.41 -21.33
CA GLU A 142 -2.36 8.45 -21.94
C GLU A 142 -1.60 7.94 -23.19
N ALA A 143 -1.40 6.63 -23.33
CA ALA A 143 -0.89 6.01 -24.56
C ALA A 143 -1.95 5.88 -25.66
N GLY A 144 -3.16 6.41 -25.47
CA GLY A 144 -4.28 6.32 -26.42
C GLY A 144 -5.10 5.03 -26.30
N GLY A 145 -4.88 4.25 -25.24
CA GLY A 145 -5.67 3.07 -24.93
C GLY A 145 -7.07 3.39 -24.37
N PRO A 146 -7.87 2.36 -24.10
CA PRO A 146 -9.21 2.54 -23.55
C PRO A 146 -9.15 3.03 -22.10
N LYS A 147 -10.22 3.72 -21.67
CA LYS A 147 -10.44 4.03 -20.26
C LYS A 147 -10.80 2.75 -19.49
N ILE A 148 -9.91 2.32 -18.60
CA ILE A 148 -10.14 1.14 -17.75
C ILE A 148 -11.04 1.54 -16.57
N PRO A 149 -12.14 0.80 -16.27
CA PRO A 149 -13.02 1.08 -15.16
C PRO A 149 -12.37 0.69 -13.83
N MET A 150 -11.51 1.58 -13.31
CA MET A 150 -10.76 1.34 -12.08
C MET A 150 -11.58 1.60 -10.82
N ILE A 151 -11.42 0.71 -9.84
CA ILE A 151 -11.86 0.88 -8.45
C ILE A 151 -10.60 0.87 -7.56
N TYR A 152 -10.59 1.73 -6.55
CA TYR A 152 -9.50 1.93 -5.60
C TYR A 152 -9.98 1.64 -4.17
N GLY A 153 -9.06 1.62 -3.22
CA GLY A 153 -9.24 1.19 -1.84
C GLY A 153 -8.42 -0.06 -1.49
N ARG A 154 -7.37 -0.38 -2.27
CA ARG A 154 -6.48 -1.50 -1.97
C ARG A 154 -5.64 -1.19 -0.74
N VAL A 155 -5.40 -2.21 0.07
CA VAL A 155 -4.58 -2.12 1.27
C VAL A 155 -3.18 -2.61 0.97
N ASP A 156 -2.18 -1.87 1.47
CA ASP A 156 -0.79 -2.31 1.40
C ASP A 156 -0.53 -3.45 2.37
N VAL A 157 0.23 -4.46 1.94
CA VAL A 157 0.97 -5.30 2.89
C VAL A 157 1.92 -4.43 3.71
N ILE A 158 2.27 -4.83 4.92
CA ILE A 158 3.05 -4.01 5.86
C ILE A 158 4.51 -4.45 6.00
N ALA A 159 4.85 -5.68 5.61
CA ALA A 159 6.17 -6.26 5.84
C ALA A 159 6.64 -7.14 4.66
N PRO A 160 7.96 -7.24 4.41
CA PRO A 160 8.50 -8.02 3.31
C PRO A 160 8.20 -9.53 3.40
N GLU A 161 7.98 -10.08 4.60
CA GLU A 161 7.60 -11.48 4.82
C GLU A 161 6.22 -11.82 4.24
N GLN A 162 5.45 -10.81 3.87
CA GLN A 162 4.14 -10.93 3.23
C GLN A 162 4.22 -10.96 1.70
N CYS A 163 5.41 -10.83 1.12
CA CYS A 163 5.59 -10.96 -0.32
C CYS A 163 5.30 -12.41 -0.77
N PRO A 164 4.69 -12.61 -1.95
CA PRO A 164 4.52 -13.93 -2.52
C PRO A 164 5.88 -14.55 -2.86
N PRO A 165 5.99 -15.90 -2.88
CA PRO A 165 7.20 -16.56 -3.36
C PRO A 165 7.44 -16.26 -4.85
N GLU A 166 8.71 -16.29 -5.25
CA GLU A 166 9.10 -16.22 -6.66
C GLU A 166 8.48 -17.36 -7.50
N GLY A 167 8.33 -17.13 -8.80
CA GLY A 167 7.89 -18.15 -9.76
C GLY A 167 6.39 -18.12 -10.10
N ARG A 168 5.61 -17.21 -9.51
CA ARG A 168 4.18 -17.05 -9.86
C ARG A 168 3.96 -16.33 -11.20
N LEU A 169 4.89 -15.48 -11.64
CA LEU A 169 4.80 -14.77 -12.92
C LEU A 169 5.19 -15.67 -14.11
N PRO A 170 4.67 -15.42 -15.32
CA PRO A 170 4.94 -16.28 -16.47
C PRO A 170 6.38 -16.12 -17.00
N ALA A 171 6.99 -17.21 -17.42
CA ALA A 171 8.21 -17.23 -18.22
C ALA A 171 7.91 -16.90 -19.70
N ALA A 172 8.83 -16.21 -20.37
CA ALA A 172 8.69 -15.86 -21.79
C ALA A 172 9.09 -16.99 -22.76
N GLY A 173 9.93 -17.95 -22.33
CA GLY A 173 10.42 -19.06 -23.17
C GLY A 173 10.27 -20.44 -22.53
N PRO A 174 9.08 -20.82 -22.02
CA PRO A 174 8.86 -22.18 -21.52
C PRO A 174 8.82 -23.21 -22.67
N PRO A 175 9.09 -24.50 -22.40
CA PRO A 175 9.02 -25.56 -23.43
C PRO A 175 7.65 -25.68 -24.11
N SER A 176 6.56 -25.44 -23.36
CA SER A 176 5.18 -25.47 -23.84
C SER A 176 4.48 -24.12 -23.59
N PRO A 177 4.64 -23.09 -24.46
CA PRO A 177 4.14 -21.73 -24.20
C PRO A 177 2.65 -21.61 -23.91
N ALA A 178 1.79 -22.25 -24.71
CA ALA A 178 0.34 -22.14 -24.53
C ALA A 178 -0.14 -22.81 -23.23
N GLU A 179 0.43 -23.95 -22.88
CA GLU A 179 0.13 -24.67 -21.64
C GLU A 179 0.57 -23.86 -20.41
N HIS A 180 1.81 -23.36 -20.44
CA HIS A 180 2.36 -22.50 -19.39
C HIS A 180 1.51 -21.24 -19.16
N LEU A 181 1.03 -20.60 -20.23
CA LEU A 181 0.11 -19.47 -20.09
C LEU A 181 -1.21 -19.89 -19.43
N ARG A 182 -1.80 -21.02 -19.82
CA ARG A 182 -3.03 -21.49 -19.17
C ARG A 182 -2.80 -21.80 -17.70
N GLU A 183 -1.72 -22.50 -17.34
CA GLU A 183 -1.38 -22.78 -15.94
C GLU A 183 -1.30 -21.50 -15.11
N VAL A 184 -0.52 -20.51 -15.58
CA VAL A 184 -0.30 -19.26 -14.86
C VAL A 184 -1.58 -18.43 -14.75
N PHE A 185 -2.28 -18.21 -15.86
CA PHE A 185 -3.45 -17.33 -15.89
C PHE A 185 -4.69 -17.99 -15.28
N TYR A 186 -4.86 -19.31 -15.40
CA TYR A 186 -5.97 -20.02 -14.76
C TYR A 186 -5.81 -20.08 -13.24
N ARG A 187 -4.58 -20.11 -12.73
CA ARG A 187 -4.29 -19.93 -11.30
C ARG A 187 -4.73 -18.55 -10.80
N MET A 188 -4.58 -17.51 -11.62
CA MET A 188 -5.11 -16.17 -11.30
C MET A 188 -6.64 -16.08 -11.39
N GLY A 189 -7.31 -17.11 -11.93
CA GLY A 189 -8.75 -17.10 -12.16
C GLY A 189 -9.18 -16.45 -13.48
N LEU A 190 -8.23 -16.20 -14.38
CA LEU A 190 -8.49 -15.70 -15.73
C LEU A 190 -8.76 -16.87 -16.69
N ASN A 191 -9.37 -16.59 -17.84
CA ASN A 191 -9.76 -17.60 -18.83
C ASN A 191 -9.33 -17.22 -20.25
N ASP A 192 -9.34 -18.22 -21.15
CA ASP A 192 -9.24 -17.98 -22.58
C ASP A 192 -10.53 -17.28 -23.02
N LYS A 193 -10.43 -16.05 -23.53
CA LYS A 193 -11.58 -15.32 -24.08
C LYS A 193 -11.82 -15.79 -25.52
N VAL A 194 -13.04 -16.23 -25.80
CA VAL A 194 -13.53 -16.59 -27.14
C VAL A 194 -14.10 -15.37 -27.88
#